data_AF-A0A7V3CG86-F1
#
_entry.id   AF-A0A7V3CG86-F1
#
_cell.length_a   1.000
_cell.length_b   1.000
_cell.length_c   1.000
_cell.angle_alpha   90.00
_cell.angle_beta   90.00
_cell.angle_gamma   90.00
#
_symmetry.space_group_name_H-M   'P 1'
#
loop_
_entity.id
_entity.type
_entity.pdbx_description
1 polymer ?
#
loop_
_entity_poly.entity_id
_entity_poly.type
_entity_poly.pdbx_seq_one_letter_code
_entity_poly.pdbx_strand_id
1 'polypeptide(L)'
;MNGLRSWKEEKQSAYLYGILARRESRPEIAALFQKLAGEAEKQAGIWADKLKSEGRSPPPYRPDLRARSVAALIERFEPRRLKPVLAAMKIRGLSAYSKALPGHPMPTDVEQVGRRHRGPGVTGNLRAAVFGVNDGLVSNASLIMGIAGASNDKLFILLSGIAGLLAGAFSMGAGEFISVTSQREMFE
;
A
#
# COMPACT_ATOMS: atom_id res chain seq x y z
N MET A 1 18.43 5.46 -21.22
CA MET A 1 17.27 5.54 -20.31
C MET A 1 16.15 6.28 -21.02
N ASN A 2 14.92 5.76 -21.02
CA ASN A 2 13.81 6.34 -21.79
C ASN A 2 13.23 7.57 -21.06
N GLY A 3 13.46 8.78 -21.57
CA GLY A 3 13.09 10.05 -20.92
C GLY A 3 11.58 10.17 -20.62
N LEU A 4 10.73 9.56 -21.44
CA LEU A 4 9.28 9.52 -21.22
C LEU A 4 8.90 8.71 -19.98
N ARG A 5 9.63 7.62 -19.71
CA ARG A 5 9.40 6.78 -18.54
C ARG A 5 9.82 7.53 -17.26
N SER A 6 10.99 8.15 -17.27
CA SER A 6 11.46 8.96 -16.14
C SER A 6 10.50 10.11 -15.84
N TRP A 7 10.05 10.84 -16.88
CA TRP A 7 9.04 11.88 -16.74
C TRP A 7 7.76 11.36 -16.06
N LYS A 8 7.25 10.20 -16.49
CA LYS A 8 6.03 9.59 -15.94
C LYS A 8 6.22 9.16 -14.48
N GLU A 9 7.38 8.60 -14.13
CA GLU A 9 7.71 8.20 -12.76
C GLU A 9 7.76 9.41 -11.81
N GLU A 10 8.34 10.53 -12.25
CA GLU A 10 8.38 11.77 -11.47
C GLU A 10 6.98 12.40 -11.31
N LYS A 11 6.17 12.44 -12.38
CA LYS A 11 4.79 12.92 -12.31
C LYS A 11 3.91 12.08 -11.37
N GLN A 12 4.10 10.76 -11.37
CA GLN A 12 3.39 9.87 -10.46
C GLN A 12 3.80 10.09 -9.00
N SER A 13 5.08 10.32 -8.76
CA SER A 13 5.59 10.66 -7.44
C SER A 13 4.98 11.97 -6.94
N ALA A 14 5.00 13.02 -7.77
CA ALA A 14 4.39 14.32 -7.45
C ALA A 14 2.90 14.19 -7.11
N TYR A 15 2.15 13.40 -7.89
CA TYR A 15 0.73 13.13 -7.66
C TYR A 15 0.48 12.46 -6.30
N LEU A 16 1.18 11.37 -5.98
CA LEU A 16 0.99 10.63 -4.73
C LEU A 16 1.46 11.43 -3.50
N TYR A 17 2.59 12.14 -3.60
CA TYR A 17 3.05 13.03 -2.54
C TYR A 17 2.04 14.15 -2.25
N GLY A 18 1.43 14.73 -3.30
CA GLY A 18 0.40 15.76 -3.12
C GLY A 18 -0.84 15.25 -2.37
N ILE A 19 -1.27 14.01 -2.63
CA ILE A 19 -2.39 13.40 -1.90
C ILE A 19 -2.00 13.12 -0.44
N LEU A 20 -0.80 12.56 -0.23
CA LEU A 20 -0.28 12.30 1.12
C LEU A 20 -0.20 13.58 1.96
N ALA A 21 0.33 14.66 1.38
CA ALA A 21 0.44 15.95 2.05
C ALA A 21 -0.93 16.49 2.49
N ARG A 22 -1.97 16.33 1.65
CA ARG A 22 -3.33 16.79 1.97
C ARG A 22 -4.05 15.94 3.02
N ARG A 23 -3.77 14.63 3.08
CA ARG A 23 -4.44 13.70 4.01
C ARG A 23 -3.69 13.52 5.33
N GLU A 24 -2.42 13.89 5.41
CA GLU A 24 -1.62 13.70 6.62
C GLU A 24 -2.04 14.67 7.72
N SER A 25 -2.35 14.12 8.90
CA SER A 25 -2.79 14.91 10.06
C SER A 25 -1.64 15.63 10.78
N ARG A 26 -0.39 15.17 10.62
CA ARG A 26 0.79 15.82 11.23
C ARG A 26 1.34 16.91 10.30
N PRO A 27 1.40 18.18 10.75
CA PRO A 27 1.82 19.29 9.89
C PRO A 27 3.28 19.15 9.41
N GLU A 28 4.18 18.61 10.24
CA GLU A 28 5.58 18.37 9.87
C GLU A 28 5.72 17.38 8.71
N ILE A 29 4.96 16.29 8.75
CA ILE A 29 5.01 15.22 7.75
C ILE A 29 4.28 15.68 6.48
N ALA A 30 3.17 16.40 6.63
CA ALA A 30 2.46 17.03 5.52
C ALA A 30 3.37 18.00 4.75
N ALA A 31 4.10 18.86 5.46
CA ALA A 31 5.05 19.80 4.87
C ALA A 31 6.20 19.09 4.15
N LEU A 32 6.72 17.99 4.71
CA LEU A 32 7.72 17.15 4.05
C LEU A 32 7.19 16.60 2.72
N PHE A 33 5.99 16.01 2.71
CA PHE A 33 5.40 15.48 1.48
C PHE A 33 5.08 16.58 0.48
N GLN A 34 4.68 17.77 0.93
CA GLN A 34 4.47 18.92 0.05
C GLN A 34 5.78 19.36 -0.62
N LYS A 35 6.89 19.39 0.13
CA LYS A 35 8.22 19.66 -0.42
C LYS A 35 8.65 18.60 -1.44
N LEU A 36 8.46 17.31 -1.11
CA LEU A 36 8.75 16.20 -2.01
C LEU A 36 7.91 16.25 -3.30
N ALA A 37 6.64 16.64 -3.20
CA ALA A 37 5.78 16.85 -4.37
C ALA A 37 6.33 17.95 -5.29
N GLY A 38 6.75 19.08 -4.72
CA GLY A 38 7.35 20.18 -5.47
C GLY A 38 8.66 19.80 -6.16
N GLU A 39 9.54 19.04 -5.48
CA GLU A 39 10.80 18.58 -6.08
C GLU A 39 10.58 17.57 -7.21
N ALA A 40 9.64 16.63 -7.04
CA ALA A 40 9.27 15.69 -8.10
C ALA A 40 8.69 16.42 -9.32
N GLU A 41 7.88 17.47 -9.11
CA GLU A 41 7.33 18.28 -10.20
C GLU A 41 8.42 19.04 -10.97
N LYS A 42 9.43 19.59 -10.27
CA LYS A 42 10.61 20.19 -10.90
C LYS A 42 11.41 19.17 -11.72
N GLN A 43 11.62 17.97 -11.17
CA GLN A 43 12.32 16.89 -11.87
C GLN A 43 11.57 16.45 -13.12
N ALA A 44 10.24 16.35 -13.05
CA ALA A 44 9.41 16.11 -14.22
C ALA A 44 9.56 17.24 -15.27
N GLY A 45 9.69 18.50 -14.85
CA GLY A 45 9.98 19.63 -15.75
C GLY A 45 11.29 19.44 -16.53
N ILE A 46 12.36 19.06 -15.85
CA ILE A 46 13.67 18.78 -16.48
C ILE A 46 13.54 17.68 -17.56
N TRP A 47 12.82 16.60 -17.25
CA TRP A 47 12.57 15.53 -18.22
C TRP A 47 11.68 15.99 -19.39
N ALA A 48 10.70 16.85 -19.14
CA ALA A 48 9.85 17.42 -20.18
C ALA A 48 10.65 18.29 -21.15
N ASP A 49 11.55 19.13 -20.63
CA ASP A 49 12.39 19.99 -21.46
C ASP A 49 13.42 19.17 -22.24
N LYS A 50 13.96 18.11 -21.64
CA LYS A 50 14.79 17.14 -22.36
C LYS A 50 14.03 16.48 -23.51
N LEU A 51 12.78 16.05 -23.29
CA LEU A 51 11.95 15.50 -24.37
C LEU A 51 11.73 16.51 -25.49
N LYS A 52 11.44 17.77 -25.16
CA LYS A 52 11.27 18.85 -26.16
C LYS A 52 12.53 19.05 -26.99
N SER A 53 13.72 19.02 -26.36
CA SER A 53 15.00 19.11 -27.06
C SER A 53 15.23 17.94 -28.04
N GLU A 54 14.60 16.80 -27.80
CA GLU A 54 14.60 15.63 -28.68
C GLU A 54 13.44 15.66 -29.71
N GLY A 55 12.75 16.79 -29.86
CA GLY A 55 11.61 16.96 -30.78
C GLY A 55 10.33 16.26 -30.32
N ARG A 56 10.24 15.82 -29.06
CA ARG A 56 9.08 15.10 -28.50
C ARG A 56 8.42 15.93 -27.40
N SER A 57 7.10 15.90 -27.30
CA SER A 57 6.40 16.52 -26.17
C SER A 57 5.81 15.45 -25.25
N PRO A 58 5.92 15.58 -23.91
CA PRO A 58 5.26 14.65 -23.02
C PRO A 58 3.73 14.82 -23.12
N PRO A 59 2.97 13.72 -23.18
CA PRO A 59 1.50 13.77 -23.17
C PRO A 59 0.98 14.31 -21.82
N PRO A 60 -0.30 14.71 -21.71
CA PRO A 60 -0.89 15.05 -20.41
C PRO A 60 -0.78 13.86 -19.45
N TYR A 61 -0.34 14.13 -18.22
CA TYR A 61 -0.17 13.07 -17.22
C TYR A 61 -1.52 12.49 -16.80
N ARG A 62 -1.64 11.16 -16.85
CA ARG A 62 -2.77 10.40 -16.32
C ARG A 62 -2.25 9.35 -15.33
N PRO A 63 -2.73 9.34 -14.07
CA PRO A 63 -2.38 8.30 -13.12
C PRO A 63 -2.80 6.93 -13.65
N ASP A 64 -1.93 5.93 -13.46
CA ASP A 64 -2.28 4.54 -13.80
C ASP A 64 -3.27 3.97 -12.78
N LEU A 65 -3.88 2.82 -13.12
CA LEU A 65 -4.87 2.18 -12.24
C LEU A 65 -4.31 1.91 -10.84
N ARG A 66 -3.04 1.53 -10.76
CA ARG A 66 -2.35 1.27 -9.49
C ARG A 66 -2.23 2.53 -8.64
N ALA A 67 -1.77 3.64 -9.21
CA ALA A 67 -1.69 4.92 -8.51
C ALA A 67 -3.07 5.44 -8.10
N ARG A 68 -4.11 5.22 -8.93
CA ARG A 68 -5.50 5.57 -8.57
C ARG A 68 -6.02 4.75 -7.39
N SER A 69 -5.77 3.45 -7.38
CA SER A 69 -6.17 2.59 -6.26
C SER A 69 -5.44 2.99 -4.97
N VAL A 70 -4.14 3.28 -5.04
CA VAL A 70 -3.37 3.74 -3.87
C VAL A 70 -3.86 5.12 -3.41
N ALA A 71 -4.15 6.04 -4.33
CA ALA A 71 -4.76 7.33 -4.01
C ALA A 71 -6.08 7.17 -3.25
N ALA A 72 -6.98 6.31 -3.75
CA ALA A 72 -8.24 6.01 -3.09
C ALA A 72 -8.05 5.41 -1.69
N LEU A 73 -7.04 4.55 -1.50
CA LEU A 73 -6.69 4.02 -0.18
C LEU A 73 -6.19 5.11 0.75
N ILE A 74 -5.32 6.02 0.30
CA ILE A 74 -4.83 7.17 1.10
C ILE A 74 -5.98 8.11 1.46
N GLU A 75 -6.96 8.25 0.57
CA GLU A 75 -8.16 9.04 0.85
C GLU A 75 -9.09 8.33 1.85
N ARG A 76 -9.13 6.99 1.90
CA ARG A 76 -10.01 6.26 2.82
C ARG A 76 -9.38 5.92 4.17
N PHE A 77 -8.07 5.75 4.22
CA PHE A 77 -7.33 5.29 5.40
C PHE A 77 -6.20 6.25 5.78
N GLU A 78 -5.79 6.23 7.05
CA GLU A 78 -4.63 7.02 7.49
C GLU A 78 -3.35 6.61 6.75
N PRO A 79 -2.56 7.57 6.23
CA PRO A 79 -1.29 7.31 5.53
C PRO A 79 -0.33 6.38 6.29
N ARG A 80 -0.37 6.42 7.63
CA ARG A 80 0.49 5.60 8.51
C ARG A 80 0.20 4.10 8.44
N ARG A 81 -1.06 3.71 8.21
CA ARG A 81 -1.44 2.30 8.07
C ARG A 81 -1.04 1.76 6.71
N LEU A 82 -0.87 2.66 5.73
CA LEU A 82 -0.50 2.32 4.36
C LEU A 82 1.01 2.26 4.12
N LYS A 83 1.86 2.43 5.14
CA LYS A 83 3.33 2.32 5.03
C LYS A 83 3.83 1.19 4.12
N PRO A 84 3.39 -0.08 4.24
CA PRO A 84 3.87 -1.15 3.36
C PRO A 84 3.47 -0.91 1.90
N VAL A 85 2.28 -0.37 1.64
CA VAL A 85 1.80 -0.03 0.29
C VAL A 85 2.60 1.14 -0.28
N LEU A 86 2.85 2.18 0.52
CA LEU A 86 3.64 3.34 0.11
C LEU A 86 5.11 2.94 -0.17
N ALA A 87 5.68 2.05 0.65
CA ALA A 87 7.03 1.51 0.43
C ALA A 87 7.11 0.70 -0.87
N ALA A 88 6.10 -0.14 -1.15
CA ALA A 88 5.99 -0.88 -2.42
C ALA A 88 5.81 0.04 -3.63
N MET A 89 5.26 1.24 -3.43
CA MET A 89 5.16 2.31 -4.43
C MET A 89 6.45 3.13 -4.57
N LYS A 90 7.53 2.76 -3.87
CA LYS A 90 8.83 3.48 -3.84
C LYS A 90 8.70 4.95 -3.39
N ILE A 91 7.72 5.23 -2.53
CA ILE A 91 7.51 6.57 -1.96
C ILE A 91 8.67 6.89 -1.01
N ARG A 92 9.36 8.00 -1.26
CA ARG A 92 10.44 8.49 -0.41
C ARG A 92 9.85 9.21 0.82
N GLY A 93 10.66 9.39 1.87
CA GLY A 93 10.24 10.12 3.08
C GLY A 93 9.45 9.30 4.10
N LEU A 94 9.29 7.98 3.90
CA LEU A 94 8.58 7.10 4.84
C LEU A 94 9.27 6.97 6.22
N SER A 95 10.56 7.32 6.30
CA SER A 95 11.30 7.43 7.58
C SER A 95 10.74 8.51 8.51
N ALA A 96 10.01 9.51 7.99
CA ALA A 96 9.30 10.48 8.80
C ALA A 96 8.21 9.84 9.68
N TYR A 97 7.76 8.63 9.32
CA TYR A 97 6.81 7.87 10.11
C TYR A 97 7.44 6.87 11.08
N SER A 98 8.75 6.64 11.04
CA SER A 98 9.46 5.87 12.07
C SER A 98 9.88 6.83 13.18
N LYS A 99 9.38 6.61 14.40
CA LYS A 99 9.89 7.29 15.59
C LYS A 99 11.34 6.82 15.76
N ALA A 100 12.32 7.70 15.54
CA ALA A 100 13.68 7.43 15.96
C ALA A 100 13.66 7.23 17.48
N LEU A 101 13.91 6.01 17.94
CA LEU A 101 14.15 5.77 19.37
C LEU A 101 15.45 6.52 19.73
N PRO A 102 15.46 7.35 20.79
CA PRO A 102 16.70 7.91 21.29
C PRO A 102 17.53 6.76 21.89
N GLY A 103 18.79 6.65 21.48
CA GLY A 103 19.72 5.63 21.96
C GLY A 103 19.74 4.38 21.08
N HIS A 104 20.79 4.23 20.29
CA HIS A 104 21.19 2.93 19.78
C HIS A 104 22.12 2.29 20.83
N PRO A 105 21.68 1.35 21.69
CA PRO A 105 22.63 0.39 22.22
C PRO A 105 23.17 -0.39 21.00
N MET A 106 24.49 -0.38 20.84
CA MET A 106 25.13 -1.32 19.91
C MET A 106 24.78 -2.73 20.40
N PRO A 107 24.22 -3.61 19.56
CA PRO A 107 23.97 -4.99 19.94
C PRO A 107 25.31 -5.62 20.33
N THR A 108 25.43 -6.09 21.57
CA THR A 108 26.61 -6.82 22.05
C THR A 108 26.50 -8.33 21.82
N ASP A 109 25.38 -8.79 21.25
CA ASP A 109 25.04 -10.21 21.11
C ASP A 109 24.40 -10.51 19.74
N VAL A 110 24.80 -11.63 19.13
CA VAL A 110 24.32 -12.13 17.84
C VAL A 110 22.84 -12.57 17.88
N GLU A 111 22.31 -12.95 19.05
CA GLU A 111 20.89 -13.27 19.22
C GLU A 111 19.99 -12.02 19.13
N GLN A 112 20.48 -10.85 19.60
CA GLN A 112 19.75 -9.58 19.48
C GLN A 112 19.62 -9.10 18.03
N VAL A 113 20.60 -9.44 17.18
CA VAL A 113 20.56 -9.14 15.74
C VAL A 113 19.48 -9.96 15.03
N GLY A 114 19.33 -11.24 15.40
CA GLY A 114 18.24 -12.10 14.89
C GLY A 114 16.84 -11.61 15.32
N ARG A 115 16.73 -11.08 16.55
CA ARG A 115 15.49 -10.52 17.11
C ARG A 115 15.03 -9.24 16.41
N ARG A 116 15.96 -8.48 15.81
CA ARG A 116 15.65 -7.23 15.08
C ARG A 116 15.12 -7.48 13.65
N HIS A 117 15.48 -8.61 13.04
CA HIS A 117 14.91 -9.06 11.76
C HIS A 117 13.63 -9.91 11.92
N ARG A 118 13.43 -10.52 13.10
CA ARG A 118 12.14 -11.07 13.58
C ARG A 118 11.45 -10.11 14.55
N GLY A 119 11.14 -8.89 14.10
CA GLY A 119 10.23 -8.03 14.87
C GLY A 119 8.88 -8.77 15.09
N PRO A 120 8.42 -8.96 16.34
CA PRO A 120 7.30 -9.84 16.69
C PRO A 120 5.91 -9.25 16.35
N GLY A 121 5.70 -8.77 15.12
CA GLY A 121 4.36 -8.31 14.72
C GLY A 121 4.21 -7.62 13.36
N VAL A 122 5.30 -7.33 12.62
CA VAL A 122 5.16 -6.66 11.31
C VAL A 122 5.23 -7.67 10.16
N THR A 123 6.15 -8.63 10.21
CA THR A 123 6.32 -9.65 9.15
C THR A 123 5.29 -10.77 9.26
N GLY A 124 4.89 -11.15 10.47
CA GLY A 124 3.81 -12.12 10.73
C GLY A 124 2.46 -11.62 10.24
N ASN A 125 2.07 -10.42 10.66
CA ASN A 125 0.78 -9.82 10.30
C ASN A 125 0.69 -9.49 8.81
N LEU A 126 1.78 -9.03 8.18
CA LEU A 126 1.80 -8.82 6.73
C LEU A 126 1.66 -10.14 5.96
N ARG A 127 2.36 -11.20 6.39
CA ARG A 127 2.25 -12.52 5.77
C ARG A 127 0.84 -13.09 5.91
N ALA A 128 0.26 -13.01 7.11
CA ALA A 128 -1.12 -13.43 7.37
C ALA A 128 -2.12 -12.62 6.53
N ALA A 129 -1.94 -11.30 6.45
CA ALA A 129 -2.79 -10.44 5.63
C ALA A 129 -2.67 -10.76 4.13
N VAL A 130 -1.46 -11.00 3.61
CA VAL A 130 -1.25 -11.35 2.19
C VAL A 130 -1.85 -12.71 1.88
N PHE A 131 -1.63 -13.73 2.72
CA PHE A 131 -2.24 -15.03 2.52
C PHE A 131 -3.76 -14.98 2.66
N GLY A 132 -4.30 -14.19 3.60
CA GLY A 132 -5.74 -14.00 3.76
C GLY A 132 -6.38 -13.30 2.54
N VAL A 133 -5.77 -12.24 2.02
CA VAL A 133 -6.24 -11.59 0.79
C VAL A 133 -6.16 -12.53 -0.40
N ASN A 134 -5.06 -13.28 -0.54
CA ASN A 134 -4.89 -14.25 -1.62
C ASN A 134 -5.95 -15.36 -1.55
N ASP A 135 -6.14 -15.95 -0.37
CA ASP A 135 -7.12 -17.01 -0.14
C ASP A 135 -8.57 -16.51 -0.37
N GLY A 136 -8.89 -15.31 0.13
CA GLY A 136 -10.19 -14.68 -0.10
C GLY A 136 -10.49 -14.37 -1.58
N LEU A 137 -9.49 -13.92 -2.34
CA LEU A 137 -9.66 -13.66 -3.78
C LEU A 137 -9.80 -14.96 -4.57
N VAL A 138 -8.96 -15.95 -4.30
CA VAL A 138 -8.97 -17.24 -5.02
C VAL A 138 -10.26 -18.00 -4.73
N SER A 139 -10.67 -18.09 -3.46
CA SER A 139 -11.91 -18.76 -3.07
C SER A 139 -13.14 -18.07 -3.68
N ASN A 140 -13.24 -16.74 -3.58
CA ASN A 140 -14.38 -16.01 -4.12
C ASN A 140 -14.44 -16.05 -5.65
N ALA A 141 -13.29 -15.96 -6.33
CA ALA A 141 -13.23 -16.10 -7.79
C ALA A 141 -13.64 -17.50 -8.25
N SER A 142 -13.19 -18.55 -7.55
CA SER A 142 -13.55 -19.94 -7.84
C SER A 142 -15.05 -20.17 -7.61
N LEU A 143 -15.62 -19.61 -6.53
CA LEU A 143 -17.05 -19.64 -6.25
C LEU A 143 -17.87 -18.96 -7.37
N ILE A 144 -17.51 -17.72 -7.72
CA ILE A 144 -18.18 -16.96 -8.79
C ILE A 144 -18.08 -17.70 -10.12
N MET A 145 -16.93 -18.29 -10.43
CA MET A 145 -16.72 -19.08 -11.65
C MET A 145 -17.62 -20.32 -11.68
N GLY A 146 -17.76 -21.04 -10.57
CA GLY A 146 -18.68 -22.17 -10.45
C GLY A 146 -20.15 -21.77 -10.62
N ILE A 147 -20.56 -20.68 -9.99
CA ILE A 147 -21.95 -20.17 -10.08
C ILE A 147 -22.26 -19.65 -11.48
N ALA A 148 -21.31 -18.96 -12.12
CA ALA A 148 -21.43 -18.51 -13.50
C ALA A 148 -21.49 -19.67 -14.51
N GLY A 149 -20.90 -20.83 -14.19
CA GLY A 149 -21.05 -22.05 -14.99
C GLY A 149 -22.43 -22.72 -14.84
N ALA A 150 -23.09 -22.53 -13.70
CA ALA A 150 -24.39 -23.13 -13.40
C ALA A 150 -25.60 -22.22 -13.71
N SER A 151 -25.42 -20.90 -13.76
CA SER A 151 -26.47 -19.92 -13.98
C SER A 151 -26.01 -18.79 -14.89
N ASN A 152 -26.92 -18.30 -15.74
CA ASN A 152 -26.70 -17.13 -16.61
C ASN A 152 -27.26 -15.83 -16.01
N ASP A 153 -27.89 -15.89 -14.83
CA ASP A 153 -28.42 -14.69 -14.17
C ASP A 153 -27.28 -13.88 -13.53
N LYS A 154 -26.98 -12.73 -14.15
CA LYS A 154 -25.93 -11.80 -13.72
C LYS A 154 -26.16 -11.27 -12.31
N LEU A 155 -27.42 -11.03 -11.92
CA LEU A 155 -27.73 -10.50 -10.60
C LEU A 155 -27.48 -11.57 -9.54
N PHE A 156 -27.85 -12.82 -9.81
CA PHE A 156 -27.57 -13.96 -8.94
C PHE A 156 -26.06 -14.19 -8.76
N ILE A 157 -25.30 -14.16 -9.86
CA ILE A 157 -23.82 -14.27 -9.83
C ILE A 157 -23.22 -13.15 -8.99
N LEU A 158 -23.64 -11.89 -9.20
CA LEU A 158 -23.11 -10.75 -8.45
C LEU A 158 -23.42 -10.84 -6.95
N LEU A 159 -24.67 -11.16 -6.59
CA LEU A 159 -25.08 -11.28 -5.19
C LEU A 159 -24.34 -12.41 -4.48
N SER A 160 -24.17 -13.55 -5.15
CA SER A 160 -23.40 -14.67 -4.59
C SER A 160 -21.93 -14.32 -4.34
N GLY A 161 -21.30 -13.57 -5.25
CA GLY A 161 -19.93 -13.09 -5.09
C GLY A 161 -19.75 -12.07 -3.96
N ILE A 162 -20.73 -11.17 -3.77
CA ILE A 162 -20.70 -10.22 -2.64
C ILE A 162 -20.94 -10.97 -1.32
N ALA A 163 -21.90 -11.90 -1.29
CA ALA A 163 -22.19 -12.71 -0.12
C ALA A 163 -20.99 -13.57 0.28
N GLY A 164 -20.34 -14.24 -0.68
CA GLY A 164 -19.13 -15.04 -0.47
C GLY A 164 -17.97 -14.22 0.07
N LEU A 165 -17.74 -13.02 -0.48
CA LEU A 165 -16.69 -12.12 0.00
C LEU A 165 -16.95 -11.65 1.43
N LEU A 166 -18.19 -11.25 1.76
CA LEU A 166 -18.57 -10.85 3.12
C LEU A 166 -18.42 -12.01 4.11
N ALA A 167 -18.94 -13.19 3.76
CA ALA A 167 -18.82 -14.38 4.59
C ALA A 167 -17.35 -14.75 4.87
N GLY A 168 -16.50 -14.73 3.84
CA GLY A 168 -15.07 -14.98 3.97
C GLY A 168 -14.37 -13.94 4.86
N ALA A 169 -14.69 -12.65 4.68
CA ALA A 169 -14.12 -11.59 5.51
C ALA A 169 -14.50 -11.71 6.99
N PHE A 170 -15.77 -12.02 7.29
CA PHE A 170 -16.21 -12.27 8.67
C PHE A 170 -15.55 -13.51 9.27
N SER A 171 -15.43 -14.61 8.52
CA SER A 171 -14.77 -15.83 9.00
C SER A 171 -13.29 -15.59 9.34
N MET A 172 -12.57 -14.85 8.49
CA MET A 172 -11.16 -14.51 8.75
C MET A 172 -11.01 -13.59 9.96
N GLY A 173 -11.86 -12.56 10.07
CA GLY A 173 -11.86 -11.65 11.22
C GLY A 173 -12.22 -12.34 12.54
N ALA A 174 -13.21 -13.22 12.53
CA ALA A 174 -13.57 -14.03 13.69
C ALA A 174 -12.45 -15.01 14.07
N GLY A 175 -11.81 -15.65 13.09
CA GLY A 175 -10.67 -16.54 13.32
C GLY A 175 -9.48 -15.84 13.96
N GLU A 176 -9.16 -14.62 13.52
CA GLU A 176 -8.10 -13.80 14.14
C GLU A 176 -8.49 -13.40 15.57
N PHE A 177 -9.73 -12.97 15.81
CA PHE A 177 -10.22 -12.61 17.15
C PHE A 177 -10.13 -13.78 18.14
N ILE A 178 -10.58 -14.97 17.73
CA ILE A 178 -10.49 -16.18 18.54
C ILE A 178 -9.02 -16.55 18.77
N SER A 179 -8.19 -16.51 17.73
CA SER A 179 -6.76 -16.84 17.86
C SER A 179 -6.02 -15.91 18.84
N VAL A 180 -6.33 -14.61 18.86
CA VAL A 180 -5.71 -13.66 19.80
C VAL A 180 -6.23 -13.88 21.21
N THR A 181 -7.52 -14.15 21.36
CA THR A 181 -8.13 -14.47 22.66
C THR A 181 -7.51 -15.74 23.26
N SER A 182 -7.38 -16.82 22.49
CA SER A 182 -6.74 -18.07 22.95
C SER A 182 -5.25 -17.91 23.26
N GLN A 183 -4.52 -17.07 22.53
CA GLN A 183 -3.14 -16.75 22.90
C GLN A 183 -3.08 -16.03 24.24
N ARG A 184 -4.00 -15.10 24.51
CA ARG A 184 -4.04 -14.36 25.77
C ARG A 184 -4.35 -15.28 26.96
N GLU A 185 -5.29 -16.21 26.79
CA GLU A 185 -5.65 -17.20 27.82
C GLU A 185 -4.54 -18.23 28.09
N MET A 186 -3.64 -18.49 27.14
CA MET A 186 -2.49 -19.38 27.33
C MET A 186 -1.34 -18.75 28.13
N PHE A 187 -1.29 -17.42 28.25
CA PHE A 187 -0.24 -16.69 28.97
C PHE A 187 -0.68 -16.18 30.34
N GLU A 188 -1.88 -16.56 30.78
CA GLU A 188 -2.45 -16.30 32.11
C GLU A 188 -2.53 -17.61 32.91
#